data_AF-A0A353J5S1-F1
#
_entry.id   AF-A0A353J5S1-F1
#
_cell.length_a   1.000
_cell.length_b   1.000
_cell.length_c   1.000
_cell.angle_alpha   90.00
_cell.angle_beta   90.00
_cell.angle_gamma   90.00
#
_symmetry.space_group_name_H-M   'P 1'
#
loop_
_entity.id
_entity.type
_entity.pdbx_description
1 polymer ?
#
loop_
_entity_poly.entity_id
_entity_poly.type
_entity_poly.pdbx_seq_one_letter_code
_entity_poly.pdbx_strand_id
1 'polypeptide(L)'
;MKVKEMRNVISHFRAEEFIYIYMTQPIIVQPCTHITHHFFNTDPNTARHIIVQKDAQVTIFEYTLRGTAQASTTITLAEPGAEAHIASVFLGSSDAVFNLNHTIIHDAPHTISNIQTRGLLLDRAKTNYKGLIHINKTAPYAQGYQKIDTLVASEQAYIDQTPVLEIHNDNVKCSHGATIGHFDPEHLFYLMSRGMNEHTAKQTLAKGFLLAAIHNTCPALIIKTIDEALTTV
;
A
#
# COMPACT_ATOMS: atom_id res chain seq x y z
N MET A 1 -19.88 -22.24 15.88
CA MET A 1 -19.65 -22.05 17.33
C MET A 1 -19.41 -20.56 17.56
N LYS A 2 -20.37 -19.90 18.23
CA LYS A 2 -20.49 -18.46 18.59
C LYS A 2 -19.90 -17.40 17.63
N VAL A 3 -20.79 -16.80 16.82
CA VAL A 3 -20.60 -15.48 16.19
C VAL A 3 -20.45 -14.45 17.31
N LYS A 4 -19.32 -13.72 17.31
CA LYS A 4 -19.06 -12.65 18.27
C LYS A 4 -19.24 -11.33 17.51
N GLU A 5 -20.31 -10.60 17.82
CA GLU A 5 -20.37 -9.17 17.48
C GLU A 5 -19.17 -8.48 18.13
N MET A 6 -18.22 -7.99 17.33
CA MET A 6 -17.11 -7.20 17.82
C MET A 6 -17.40 -5.72 17.61
N ARG A 7 -17.97 -5.09 18.64
CA ARG A 7 -17.88 -3.64 18.84
C ARG A 7 -16.44 -3.32 19.25
N ASN A 8 -15.82 -2.38 18.53
CA ASN A 8 -14.53 -1.75 18.83
C ASN A 8 -13.32 -2.71 18.93
N VAL A 9 -12.58 -2.89 17.83
CA VAL A 9 -11.21 -3.41 17.89
C VAL A 9 -10.26 -2.33 17.41
N ILE A 10 -9.58 -1.69 18.38
CA ILE A 10 -8.26 -1.09 18.18
C ILE A 10 -7.30 -2.28 18.10
N SER A 11 -6.83 -2.64 16.91
CA SER A 11 -5.87 -3.73 16.73
C SER A 11 -4.44 -3.20 16.90
N HIS A 12 -3.97 -3.17 18.15
CA HIS A 12 -2.54 -3.32 18.42
C HIS A 12 -2.19 -4.80 18.21
N PHE A 13 -1.47 -5.12 17.14
CA PHE A 13 -0.99 -6.49 16.90
C PHE A 13 0.32 -6.73 17.66
N ARG A 14 0.33 -7.73 18.54
CA ARG A 14 1.55 -8.42 19.00
C ARG A 14 1.82 -9.58 18.04
N ALA A 15 3.10 -9.77 17.70
CA ALA A 15 3.62 -10.50 16.55
C ALA A 15 3.35 -12.02 16.44
N GLU A 16 2.39 -12.62 17.16
CA GLU A 16 2.29 -14.10 17.24
C GLU A 16 0.90 -14.70 16.99
N GLU A 17 -0.10 -13.91 16.56
CA GLU A 17 -1.40 -14.48 16.13
C GLU A 17 -1.83 -13.93 14.76
N PHE A 18 -1.77 -14.78 13.73
CA PHE A 18 -2.34 -14.51 12.42
C PHE A 18 -3.86 -14.74 12.50
N ILE A 19 -4.64 -13.66 12.50
CA ILE A 19 -6.11 -13.73 12.40
C ILE A 19 -6.50 -13.53 10.94
N TYR A 20 -6.97 -14.60 10.30
CA TYR A 20 -7.58 -14.58 8.97
C TYR A 20 -8.94 -13.89 9.05
N ILE A 21 -9.11 -12.72 8.42
CA ILE A 21 -10.40 -12.02 8.40
C ILE A 21 -10.97 -12.03 6.98
N TYR A 22 -11.84 -12.99 6.69
CA TYR A 22 -12.77 -12.90 5.57
C TYR A 22 -13.90 -11.95 5.97
N MET A 23 -13.72 -10.65 5.75
CA MET A 23 -14.78 -9.68 6.06
C MET A 23 -15.79 -9.63 4.91
N THR A 24 -16.95 -10.26 5.11
CA THR A 24 -18.12 -10.07 4.24
C THR A 24 -18.84 -8.76 4.51
N GLN A 25 -18.44 -8.03 5.55
CA GLN A 25 -19.03 -6.75 5.97
C GLN A 25 -17.96 -5.65 5.97
N PRO A 26 -18.30 -4.41 5.59
CA PRO A 26 -17.35 -3.31 5.59
C PRO A 26 -16.90 -2.93 7.00
N ILE A 27 -15.65 -2.49 7.16
CA ILE A 27 -15.17 -1.80 8.36
C ILE A 27 -15.72 -0.38 8.34
N ILE A 28 -16.41 0.06 9.39
CA ILE A 28 -16.93 1.42 9.50
C ILE A 28 -16.06 2.22 10.47
N VAL A 29 -15.40 3.26 9.96
CA VAL A 29 -14.65 4.24 10.75
C VAL A 29 -15.62 5.31 11.22
N GLN A 30 -15.81 5.42 12.54
CA GLN A 30 -16.84 6.28 13.13
C GLN A 30 -16.51 7.78 12.97
N PRO A 31 -17.51 8.68 13.01
CA PRO A 31 -17.28 10.11 12.84
C PRO A 31 -16.23 10.68 13.81
N CYS A 32 -15.44 11.65 13.34
CA CYS A 32 -14.41 12.34 14.13
C CYS A 32 -13.37 11.41 14.77
N THR A 33 -13.14 10.22 14.20
CA THR A 33 -12.12 9.27 14.69
C THR A 33 -10.92 9.20 13.76
N HIS A 34 -9.75 8.92 14.33
CA HIS A 34 -8.54 8.61 13.58
C HIS A 34 -8.15 7.15 13.83
N ILE A 35 -8.04 6.35 12.78
CA ILE A 35 -7.65 4.94 12.86
C ILE A 35 -6.41 4.72 11.99
N THR A 36 -5.39 4.08 12.58
CA THR A 36 -4.27 3.52 11.82
C THR A 36 -4.33 1.99 11.88
N HIS A 37 -4.19 1.32 10.75
CA HIS A 37 -4.20 -0.13 10.67
C HIS A 37 -3.08 -0.67 9.76
N HIS A 38 -2.48 -1.79 10.15
CA HIS A 38 -1.44 -2.48 9.39
C HIS A 38 -1.99 -3.81 8.86
N PHE A 39 -1.85 -4.06 7.56
CA PHE A 39 -2.24 -5.30 6.91
C PHE A 39 -1.04 -6.00 6.29
N PHE A 40 -0.95 -7.30 6.53
CA PHE A 40 -0.01 -8.18 5.86
C PHE A 40 -0.77 -9.01 4.85
N ASN A 41 -0.43 -8.86 3.58
CA ASN A 41 -1.04 -9.60 2.50
C ASN A 41 -0.22 -10.86 2.26
N THR A 42 -0.53 -11.91 3.03
CA THR A 42 0.08 -13.24 2.88
C THR A 42 -0.84 -14.23 2.16
N ASP A 43 -2.12 -13.90 2.03
CA ASP A 43 -3.13 -14.77 1.46
C ASP A 43 -3.31 -14.54 -0.05
N PRO A 44 -3.62 -15.60 -0.81
CA PRO A 44 -3.83 -15.50 -2.24
C PRO A 44 -5.13 -14.78 -2.61
N ASN A 45 -6.03 -14.48 -1.66
CA ASN A 45 -7.26 -13.71 -1.94
C ASN A 45 -7.74 -12.96 -0.69
N THR A 46 -7.45 -11.66 -0.64
CA THR A 46 -7.89 -10.74 0.41
C THR A 46 -8.67 -9.60 -0.22
N ALA A 47 -9.91 -9.41 0.22
CA ALA A 47 -10.70 -8.25 -0.15
C ALA A 47 -11.19 -7.55 1.13
N ARG A 48 -11.07 -6.23 1.15
CA ARG A 48 -11.53 -5.40 2.27
C ARG A 48 -12.23 -4.15 1.75
N HIS A 49 -13.29 -3.79 2.45
CA HIS A 49 -14.03 -2.56 2.21
C HIS A 49 -14.08 -1.77 3.51
N ILE A 50 -13.66 -0.51 3.46
CA ILE A 50 -13.66 0.41 4.59
C ILE A 50 -14.56 1.60 4.23
N ILE A 51 -15.45 1.97 5.13
CA ILE A 51 -16.34 3.13 4.98
C ILE A 51 -15.93 4.15 6.04
N VAL A 52 -15.55 5.34 5.60
CA VAL A 52 -15.07 6.43 6.45
C VAL A 52 -16.17 7.47 6.58
N GLN A 53 -16.59 7.71 7.83
CA GLN A 53 -17.66 8.64 8.17
C GLN A 53 -17.14 10.08 8.33
N LYS A 54 -18.05 10.99 8.70
CA LYS A 54 -17.82 12.43 8.73
C LYS A 54 -16.61 12.80 9.58
N ASP A 55 -15.75 13.66 9.04
CA ASP A 55 -14.55 14.18 9.70
C ASP A 55 -13.65 13.08 10.31
N ALA A 56 -13.73 11.85 9.79
CA ALA A 56 -12.93 10.73 10.24
C ALA A 56 -11.76 10.47 9.29
N GLN A 57 -10.68 9.93 9.83
CA GLN A 57 -9.45 9.65 9.10
C GLN A 57 -9.05 8.20 9.27
N VAL A 58 -8.68 7.55 8.16
CA VAL A 58 -8.09 6.23 8.17
C VAL A 58 -6.71 6.23 7.51
N THR A 59 -5.72 5.61 8.16
CA THR A 59 -4.40 5.37 7.60
C THR A 59 -4.14 3.88 7.55
N ILE A 60 -3.95 3.35 6.35
CA ILE A 60 -3.72 1.94 6.10
C ILE A 60 -2.28 1.74 5.64
N PHE A 61 -1.57 0.86 6.33
CA PHE A 61 -0.28 0.34 5.90
C PHE A 61 -0.46 -1.07 5.35
N GLU A 62 0.02 -1.33 4.14
CA GLU A 62 -0.06 -2.66 3.52
C GLU A 62 1.31 -3.20 3.17
N TYR A 63 1.52 -4.49 3.47
CA TYR A 63 2.79 -5.18 3.26
C TYR A 63 2.54 -6.48 2.48
N THR A 64 3.07 -6.56 1.26
CA THR A 64 3.03 -7.78 0.43
C THR A 64 4.46 -8.24 0.15
N LEU A 65 5.05 -9.02 1.06
CA LEU A 65 6.50 -9.25 1.05
C LEU A 65 6.92 -10.67 0.58
N ARG A 66 5.97 -11.58 0.36
CA ARG A 66 6.24 -13.01 0.13
C ARG A 66 5.13 -13.68 -0.69
N GLY A 67 5.48 -14.73 -1.40
CA GLY A 67 4.51 -15.67 -2.01
C GLY A 67 3.74 -15.10 -3.18
N THR A 68 2.49 -15.52 -3.32
CA THR A 68 1.53 -15.02 -4.33
C THR A 68 0.35 -14.43 -3.59
N ALA A 69 -0.08 -13.24 -3.98
CA ALA A 69 -1.13 -12.50 -3.28
C ALA A 69 -2.10 -11.86 -4.28
N GLN A 70 -3.40 -11.96 -3.99
CA GLN A 70 -4.41 -11.10 -4.59
C GLN A 70 -5.01 -10.28 -3.47
N ALA A 71 -4.77 -8.97 -3.47
CA ALA A 71 -5.28 -8.07 -2.45
C ALA A 71 -6.07 -6.95 -3.11
N SER A 72 -7.23 -6.63 -2.54
CA SER A 72 -8.07 -5.53 -2.94
C SER A 72 -8.53 -4.74 -1.72
N THR A 73 -8.23 -3.45 -1.73
CA THR A 73 -8.60 -2.50 -0.68
C THR A 73 -9.45 -1.41 -1.27
N THR A 74 -10.73 -1.41 -0.90
CA THR A 74 -11.66 -0.35 -1.25
C THR A 74 -11.93 0.52 -0.03
N ILE A 75 -11.78 1.83 -0.15
CA ILE A 75 -12.15 2.80 0.88
C ILE A 75 -13.19 3.76 0.29
N THR A 76 -14.35 3.86 0.95
CA THR A 76 -15.38 4.84 0.61
C THR A 76 -15.34 5.98 1.63
N LEU A 77 -15.04 7.18 1.17
CA LEU A 77 -15.14 8.43 1.92
C LEU A 77 -16.60 8.91 1.82
N ALA A 78 -17.44 8.37 2.70
CA ALA A 78 -18.90 8.39 2.56
C ALA A 78 -19.53 9.71 3.00
N GLU A 79 -18.84 10.49 3.83
CA GLU A 79 -19.39 11.68 4.49
C GLU A 79 -18.39 12.85 4.44
N PRO A 80 -18.86 14.10 4.63
CA PRO A 80 -18.00 15.28 4.49
C PRO A 80 -16.77 15.25 5.40
N GLY A 81 -15.65 15.74 4.88
CA GLY A 81 -14.39 15.83 5.65
C GLY A 81 -13.71 14.49 5.92
N ALA A 82 -14.21 13.37 5.38
CA ALA A 82 -13.56 12.08 5.52
C ALA A 82 -12.22 12.02 4.78
N GLU A 83 -11.23 11.38 5.40
CA GLU A 83 -9.86 11.28 4.90
C GLU A 83 -9.36 9.82 4.86
N ALA A 84 -8.59 9.47 3.82
CA ALA A 84 -7.94 8.17 3.72
C ALA A 84 -6.51 8.27 3.21
N HIS A 85 -5.61 7.54 3.88
CA HIS A 85 -4.23 7.36 3.46
C HIS A 85 -3.93 5.87 3.31
N ILE A 86 -3.32 5.49 2.20
CA ILE A 86 -2.79 4.14 1.98
C ILE A 86 -1.28 4.28 1.74
N ALA A 87 -0.48 3.60 2.55
CA ALA A 87 0.95 3.45 2.36
C ALA A 87 1.27 1.97 2.20
N SER A 88 1.62 1.56 0.99
CA SER A 88 1.79 0.15 0.62
C SER A 88 3.20 -0.14 0.16
N VAL A 89 3.74 -1.27 0.59
CA VAL A 89 5.00 -1.81 0.06
C VAL A 89 4.82 -3.25 -0.40
N PHE A 90 5.42 -3.57 -1.54
CA PHE A 90 5.51 -4.95 -2.00
C PHE A 90 6.93 -5.32 -2.41
N LEU A 91 7.31 -6.56 -2.09
CA LEU A 91 8.60 -7.15 -2.45
C LEU A 91 8.32 -8.53 -3.03
N GLY A 92 8.61 -8.70 -4.31
CA GLY A 92 8.47 -9.97 -5.02
C GLY A 92 9.84 -10.52 -5.40
N SER A 93 10.04 -11.82 -5.16
CA SER A 93 11.22 -12.57 -5.58
C SER A 93 10.82 -13.96 -6.08
N SER A 94 11.78 -14.75 -6.57
CA SER A 94 11.55 -16.08 -7.16
C SER A 94 10.45 -16.02 -8.23
N ASP A 95 9.34 -16.75 -8.03
CA ASP A 95 8.18 -16.82 -8.93
C ASP A 95 6.94 -16.11 -8.35
N ALA A 96 7.13 -15.16 -7.43
CA ALA A 96 6.03 -14.43 -6.79
C ALA A 96 5.12 -13.75 -7.81
N VAL A 97 3.80 -13.84 -7.61
CA VAL A 97 2.80 -13.14 -8.42
C VAL A 97 1.89 -12.32 -7.52
N PHE A 98 1.83 -11.00 -7.76
CA PHE A 98 0.95 -10.12 -7.00
C PHE A 98 -0.10 -9.45 -7.89
N ASN A 99 -1.34 -9.44 -7.42
CA ASN A 99 -2.44 -8.68 -8.00
C ASN A 99 -2.95 -7.73 -6.91
N LEU A 100 -2.55 -6.47 -6.96
CA LEU A 100 -2.78 -5.49 -5.91
C LEU A 100 -3.71 -4.40 -6.43
N ASN A 101 -4.82 -4.18 -5.73
CA ASN A 101 -5.82 -3.19 -6.10
C ASN A 101 -6.08 -2.25 -4.93
N HIS A 102 -5.92 -0.95 -5.18
CA HIS A 102 -6.32 0.10 -4.25
C HIS A 102 -7.38 0.96 -4.91
N THR A 103 -8.55 1.06 -4.28
CA THR A 103 -9.66 1.89 -4.74
C THR A 103 -10.04 2.85 -3.62
N ILE A 104 -10.07 4.15 -3.91
CA ILE A 104 -10.66 5.14 -3.01
C ILE A 104 -11.80 5.86 -3.75
N ILE A 105 -12.98 5.84 -3.15
CA ILE A 105 -14.21 6.45 -3.67
C ILE A 105 -14.53 7.67 -2.81
N HIS A 106 -14.57 8.85 -3.43
CA HIS A 106 -15.01 10.09 -2.81
C HIS A 106 -16.50 10.28 -3.09
N ASP A 107 -17.34 10.07 -2.07
CA ASP A 107 -18.81 10.18 -2.17
C ASP A 107 -19.37 11.48 -1.57
N ALA A 108 -18.53 12.24 -0.86
CA ALA A 108 -18.94 13.44 -0.14
C ALA A 108 -17.97 14.62 -0.32
N PRO A 109 -18.42 15.86 -0.04
CA PRO A 109 -17.61 17.08 -0.15
C PRO A 109 -16.38 17.08 0.77
N HIS A 110 -15.35 17.84 0.38
CA HIS A 110 -14.16 18.10 1.21
C HIS A 110 -13.43 16.83 1.68
N THR A 111 -13.49 15.76 0.91
CA THR A 111 -12.83 14.49 1.21
C THR A 111 -11.40 14.47 0.68
N ILE A 112 -10.48 13.83 1.40
CA ILE A 112 -9.05 13.82 1.05
C ILE A 112 -8.55 12.37 0.93
N SER A 113 -7.77 12.08 -0.11
CA SER A 113 -7.09 10.81 -0.26
C SER A 113 -5.64 10.91 -0.70
N ASN A 114 -4.80 10.01 -0.18
CA ASN A 114 -3.42 9.83 -0.62
C ASN A 114 -3.05 8.34 -0.67
N ILE A 115 -2.62 7.85 -1.83
CA ILE A 115 -2.13 6.48 -2.02
C ILE A 115 -0.64 6.56 -2.38
N GLN A 116 0.22 5.98 -1.55
CA GLN A 116 1.64 5.86 -1.81
C GLN A 116 2.02 4.40 -1.83
N THR A 117 2.51 3.91 -2.97
CA THR A 117 2.94 2.51 -3.12
C THR A 117 4.38 2.45 -3.58
N ARG A 118 5.18 1.58 -2.95
CA ARG A 118 6.54 1.27 -3.39
C ARG A 118 6.76 -0.23 -3.60
N GLY A 119 7.37 -0.57 -4.72
CA GLY A 119 7.59 -1.95 -5.13
C GLY A 119 9.06 -2.28 -5.36
N LEU A 120 9.45 -3.50 -5.02
CA LEU A 120 10.71 -4.12 -5.47
C LEU A 120 10.41 -5.48 -6.09
N LEU A 121 10.86 -5.71 -7.31
CA LEU A 121 10.72 -7.01 -7.98
C LEU A 121 12.07 -7.58 -8.39
N LEU A 122 12.29 -8.83 -8.04
CA LEU A 122 13.50 -9.61 -8.25
C LEU A 122 13.17 -10.89 -9.01
N ASP A 123 14.20 -11.55 -9.52
CA ASP A 123 14.12 -12.83 -10.21
C ASP A 123 13.07 -12.81 -11.33
N ARG A 124 12.01 -13.61 -11.20
CA ARG A 124 10.90 -13.75 -12.15
C ARG A 124 9.58 -13.22 -11.58
N ALA A 125 9.63 -12.41 -10.52
CA ALA A 125 8.45 -11.91 -9.85
C ALA A 125 7.61 -11.03 -10.78
N LYS A 126 6.29 -11.19 -10.70
CA LYS A 126 5.33 -10.46 -11.53
C LYS A 126 4.33 -9.72 -10.67
N THR A 127 4.01 -8.48 -11.02
CA THR A 127 2.96 -7.72 -10.33
C THR A 127 2.02 -7.05 -11.31
N ASN A 128 0.73 -7.16 -11.06
CA ASN A 128 -0.29 -6.27 -11.61
C ASN A 128 -0.76 -5.36 -10.47
N TYR A 129 -0.56 -4.06 -10.63
CA TYR A 129 -1.03 -3.04 -9.71
C TYR A 129 -2.10 -2.19 -10.38
N LYS A 130 -3.24 -2.02 -9.71
CA LYS A 130 -4.28 -1.09 -10.11
C LYS A 130 -4.59 -0.12 -8.98
N GLY A 131 -4.46 1.16 -9.25
CA GLY A 131 -4.90 2.23 -8.37
C GLY A 131 -6.11 2.91 -9.01
N LEU A 132 -7.18 3.13 -8.26
CA LEU A 132 -8.34 3.90 -8.70
C LEU A 132 -8.67 4.95 -7.64
N ILE A 133 -8.67 6.22 -8.04
CA ILE A 133 -9.36 7.28 -7.30
C ILE A 133 -10.59 7.67 -8.11
N HIS A 134 -11.76 7.42 -7.54
CA HIS A 134 -13.04 7.75 -8.13
C HIS A 134 -13.66 8.93 -7.38
N ILE A 135 -13.97 10.02 -8.12
CA ILE A 135 -14.61 11.22 -7.58
C ILE A 135 -16.03 11.29 -8.10
N ASN A 136 -17.01 11.09 -7.21
CA ASN A 136 -18.41 11.22 -7.57
C ASN A 136 -18.85 12.69 -7.75
N LYS A 137 -19.95 12.88 -8.48
CA LYS A 137 -20.57 14.20 -8.68
C LYS A 137 -20.89 14.91 -7.35
N THR A 138 -21.17 14.13 -6.31
CA THR A 138 -21.50 14.60 -4.95
C THR A 138 -20.30 15.02 -4.11
N ALA A 139 -19.08 14.97 -4.65
CA ALA A 139 -17.84 15.25 -3.93
C ALA A 139 -17.10 16.52 -4.41
N PRO A 140 -17.71 17.72 -4.29
CA PRO A 140 -17.01 18.96 -4.57
C PRO A 140 -15.89 19.18 -3.55
N TYR A 141 -14.82 19.84 -4.00
CA TYR A 141 -13.62 20.15 -3.21
C TYR A 141 -12.86 18.91 -2.73
N ALA A 142 -13.13 17.74 -3.30
CA ALA A 142 -12.35 16.54 -3.05
C ALA A 142 -10.90 16.70 -3.53
N GLN A 143 -9.98 16.08 -2.82
CA GLN A 143 -8.57 16.03 -3.19
C GLN A 143 -8.07 14.60 -3.19
N GLY A 144 -7.40 14.18 -4.26
CA GLY A 144 -6.92 12.81 -4.41
C GLY A 144 -5.54 12.73 -5.04
N TYR A 145 -4.60 12.12 -4.35
CA TYR A 145 -3.24 11.93 -4.82
C TYR A 145 -2.92 10.44 -4.84
N GLN A 146 -2.34 9.95 -5.92
CA GLN A 146 -1.78 8.59 -5.94
C GLN A 146 -0.39 8.57 -6.58
N LYS A 147 0.53 7.84 -5.97
CA LYS A 147 1.86 7.62 -6.52
C LYS A 147 2.26 6.17 -6.32
N ILE A 148 2.74 5.57 -7.39
CA ILE A 148 3.42 4.28 -7.33
C ILE A 148 4.83 4.41 -7.91
N ASP A 149 5.82 3.96 -7.14
CA ASP A 149 7.21 3.87 -7.60
C ASP A 149 7.66 2.40 -7.51
N THR A 150 8.35 1.85 -8.50
CA THR A 150 8.85 0.47 -8.43
C THR A 150 10.25 0.33 -8.99
N LEU A 151 11.07 -0.42 -8.25
CA LEU A 151 12.36 -0.90 -8.69
C LEU A 151 12.22 -2.32 -9.25
N VAL A 152 12.61 -2.51 -10.50
CA VAL A 152 12.74 -3.82 -11.14
C VAL A 152 14.22 -4.16 -11.14
N ALA A 153 14.60 -5.16 -10.35
CA ALA A 153 16.00 -5.51 -10.10
C ALA A 153 16.51 -6.67 -10.98
N SER A 154 15.65 -7.29 -11.77
CA SER A 154 15.99 -8.45 -12.61
C SER A 154 15.32 -8.36 -13.97
N GLU A 155 15.99 -8.84 -15.01
CA GLU A 155 15.49 -8.77 -16.39
C GLU A 155 14.18 -9.56 -16.60
N GLN A 156 13.97 -10.62 -15.82
CA GLN A 156 12.78 -11.48 -15.92
C GLN A 156 11.62 -11.02 -15.04
N ALA A 157 11.84 -10.02 -14.18
CA ALA A 157 10.80 -9.45 -13.35
C ALA A 157 9.92 -8.51 -14.18
N TYR A 158 8.63 -8.48 -13.89
CA TYR A 158 7.65 -7.76 -14.69
C TYR A 158 6.65 -7.03 -13.81
N ILE A 159 6.31 -5.80 -14.18
CA ILE A 159 5.21 -5.09 -13.55
C ILE A 159 4.34 -4.36 -14.57
N ASP A 160 3.04 -4.45 -14.33
CA ASP A 160 2.03 -3.59 -14.93
C ASP A 160 1.46 -2.69 -13.83
N GLN A 161 1.57 -1.37 -13.99
CA GLN A 161 1.04 -0.38 -13.04
C GLN A 161 0.05 0.51 -13.74
N THR A 162 -1.22 0.42 -13.33
CA THR A 162 -2.32 1.18 -13.93
C THR A 162 -2.96 2.08 -12.87
N PRO A 163 -2.42 3.28 -12.60
CA PRO A 163 -3.11 4.29 -11.81
C PRO A 163 -4.17 5.02 -12.64
N VAL A 164 -5.40 5.05 -12.14
CA VAL A 164 -6.58 5.58 -12.83
C VAL A 164 -7.23 6.68 -11.99
N LEU A 165 -7.66 7.75 -12.65
CA LEU A 165 -8.51 8.79 -12.10
C LEU A 165 -9.84 8.79 -12.86
N GLU A 166 -10.95 8.61 -12.14
CA GLU A 166 -12.31 8.75 -12.68
C GLU A 166 -12.95 9.95 -12.00
N ILE A 167 -12.99 11.09 -12.70
CA ILE A 167 -13.42 12.36 -12.11
C ILE A 167 -14.73 12.81 -12.73
N HIS A 168 -15.78 12.85 -11.91
CA HIS A 168 -17.11 13.30 -12.31
C HIS A 168 -17.52 14.64 -11.68
N ASN A 169 -16.59 15.37 -11.06
CA ASN A 169 -16.83 16.68 -10.46
C ASN A 169 -15.73 17.66 -10.89
N ASP A 170 -16.11 18.88 -11.30
CA ASP A 170 -15.17 19.87 -11.84
C ASP A 170 -14.36 20.61 -10.77
N ASN A 171 -14.85 20.64 -9.53
CA ASN A 171 -14.27 21.43 -8.45
C ASN A 171 -13.34 20.59 -7.57
N VAL A 172 -12.31 19.95 -8.14
CA VAL A 172 -11.43 19.02 -7.41
C VAL A 172 -9.96 19.24 -7.70
N LYS A 173 -9.10 18.66 -6.86
CA LYS A 173 -7.65 18.60 -7.09
C LYS A 173 -7.20 17.16 -7.06
N CYS A 174 -6.89 16.61 -8.23
CA CYS A 174 -6.43 15.23 -8.34
C CYS A 174 -5.13 15.15 -9.13
N SER A 175 -4.26 14.23 -8.73
CA SER A 175 -3.07 13.88 -9.51
C SER A 175 -2.68 12.43 -9.29
N HIS A 176 -1.97 11.88 -10.28
CA HIS A 176 -1.40 10.55 -10.19
C HIS A 176 0.00 10.52 -10.79
N GLY A 177 0.84 9.59 -10.32
CA GLY A 177 2.15 9.33 -10.88
C GLY A 177 2.53 7.86 -10.78
N ALA A 178 3.16 7.33 -11.82
CA ALA A 178 3.77 6.00 -11.81
C ALA A 178 5.21 6.10 -12.30
N THR A 179 6.14 5.48 -11.59
CA THR A 179 7.52 5.33 -12.03
C THR A 179 7.98 3.89 -11.93
N ILE A 180 8.66 3.42 -12.97
CA ILE A 180 9.34 2.13 -13.01
C ILE A 180 10.81 2.42 -13.31
N GLY A 181 11.70 1.87 -12.52
CA GLY A 181 13.15 2.08 -12.67
C GLY A 181 13.97 0.89 -12.22
N HIS A 182 15.28 1.03 -12.36
CA HIS A 182 16.28 0.07 -11.90
C HIS A 182 17.13 0.72 -10.80
N PHE A 183 18.01 -0.06 -10.17
CA PHE A 183 19.02 0.54 -9.30
C PHE A 183 19.90 1.49 -10.09
N ASP A 184 20.09 2.70 -9.56
CA ASP A 184 20.96 3.70 -10.17
C ASP A 184 22.43 3.25 -10.07
N PRO A 185 23.14 3.08 -11.20
CA PRO A 185 24.54 2.68 -11.22
C PRO A 185 25.45 3.65 -10.46
N GLU A 186 25.16 4.95 -10.43
CA GLU A 186 25.96 5.94 -9.71
C GLU A 186 25.80 5.78 -8.20
N HIS A 187 24.58 5.54 -7.72
CA HIS A 187 24.33 5.25 -6.29
C HIS A 187 25.00 3.93 -5.86
N LEU A 188 24.93 2.90 -6.71
CA LEU A 188 25.63 1.63 -6.46
C LEU A 188 27.13 1.82 -6.41
N PHE A 189 27.71 2.48 -7.42
CA PHE A 189 29.13 2.78 -7.47
C PHE A 189 29.59 3.58 -6.25
N TYR A 190 28.81 4.58 -5.83
CA TYR A 190 29.10 5.38 -4.65
C TYR A 190 29.18 4.51 -3.38
N LEU A 191 28.18 3.67 -3.11
CA LEU A 191 28.19 2.78 -1.95
C LEU A 191 29.33 1.77 -2.00
N MET A 192 29.61 1.20 -3.18
CA MET A 192 30.72 0.27 -3.37
C MET A 192 32.09 0.92 -3.15
N SER A 193 32.26 2.17 -3.57
CA SER A 193 33.48 2.95 -3.31
C SER A 193 33.75 3.18 -1.82
N ARG A 194 32.72 3.07 -0.98
CA ARG A 194 32.81 3.15 0.49
C ARG A 194 33.04 1.79 1.16
N GLY A 195 33.36 0.75 0.37
CA GLY A 195 33.74 -0.56 0.87
C GLY A 195 32.59 -1.56 1.00
N MET A 196 31.37 -1.21 0.56
CA MET A 196 30.29 -2.19 0.46
C MET A 196 30.50 -3.10 -0.74
N ASN A 197 30.23 -4.40 -0.61
CA ASN A 197 30.07 -5.24 -1.79
C ASN A 197 28.74 -4.89 -2.49
N GLU A 198 28.62 -5.25 -3.77
CA GLU A 198 27.47 -4.89 -4.61
C GLU A 198 26.13 -5.37 -4.03
N HIS A 199 26.09 -6.60 -3.49
CA HIS A 199 24.90 -7.20 -2.89
C HIS A 199 24.42 -6.38 -1.68
N THR A 200 25.31 -6.06 -0.74
CA THR A 200 24.99 -5.21 0.41
C THR A 200 24.59 -3.78 -0.01
N ALA A 201 25.20 -3.24 -1.07
CA ALA A 201 24.82 -1.93 -1.62
C ALA A 201 23.39 -1.95 -2.19
N LYS A 202 23.04 -2.96 -3.00
CA LYS A 202 21.67 -3.15 -3.53
C LYS A 202 20.65 -3.30 -2.42
N GLN A 203 20.93 -4.13 -1.42
CA GLN A 203 20.07 -4.30 -0.23
C GLN A 203 19.85 -2.98 0.50
N THR A 204 20.91 -2.18 0.67
CA THR A 204 20.83 -0.87 1.34
C THR A 204 19.94 0.11 0.57
N LEU A 205 20.12 0.20 -0.75
CA LEU A 205 19.29 1.05 -1.62
C LEU A 205 17.85 0.58 -1.65
N ALA A 206 17.61 -0.72 -1.79
CA ALA A 206 16.30 -1.34 -1.78
C ALA A 206 15.55 -1.08 -0.48
N LYS A 207 16.22 -1.27 0.66
CA LYS A 207 15.66 -0.97 1.99
C LYS A 207 15.27 0.49 2.12
N GLY A 208 16.18 1.41 1.79
CA GLY A 208 15.91 2.84 1.84
C GLY A 208 14.74 3.24 0.92
N PHE A 209 14.68 2.64 -0.27
CA PHE A 209 13.60 2.83 -1.22
C PHE A 209 12.25 2.38 -0.66
N LEU A 210 12.13 1.14 -0.16
CA LEU A 210 10.87 0.61 0.37
C LEU A 210 10.43 1.37 1.63
N LEU A 211 11.35 1.59 2.57
CA LEU A 211 11.04 2.23 3.84
C LEU A 211 10.57 3.68 3.68
N ALA A 212 10.98 4.42 2.66
CA ALA A 212 10.55 5.80 2.48
C ALA A 212 9.02 5.99 2.34
N ALA A 213 8.26 4.94 1.97
CA ALA A 213 6.79 4.99 1.98
C ALA A 213 6.17 4.78 3.38
N ILE A 214 6.90 4.17 4.32
CA ILE A 214 6.35 3.66 5.60
C ILE A 214 7.19 4.04 6.84
N HIS A 215 8.28 4.79 6.68
CA HIS A 215 9.36 4.95 7.67
C HIS A 215 8.89 5.44 9.05
N ASN A 216 8.04 6.47 9.10
CA ASN A 216 7.69 7.13 10.36
C ASN A 216 6.70 6.35 11.23
N THR A 217 6.18 5.23 10.72
CA THR A 217 5.09 4.45 11.32
C THR A 217 5.36 2.96 11.27
N CYS A 218 6.57 2.55 10.84
CA CYS A 218 6.93 1.16 10.61
C CYS A 218 7.22 0.43 11.94
N PRO A 219 6.42 -0.58 12.34
CA PRO A 219 6.76 -1.41 13.49
C PRO A 219 8.09 -2.13 13.28
N ALA A 220 8.88 -2.33 14.33
CA ALA A 220 10.17 -3.02 14.26
C ALA A 220 10.08 -4.41 13.59
N LEU A 221 8.94 -5.10 13.77
CA LEU A 221 8.65 -6.36 13.11
C LEU A 221 8.66 -6.25 11.58
N ILE A 222 8.09 -5.19 11.01
CA ILE A 222 8.05 -4.97 9.55
C ILE A 222 9.46 -4.75 9.02
N ILE A 223 10.26 -3.93 9.70
CA ILE A 223 11.64 -3.66 9.30
C ILE A 223 12.41 -4.98 9.27
N LYS A 224 12.24 -5.83 10.28
CA LYS A 224 12.84 -7.16 10.31
C LYS A 224 12.35 -8.05 9.16
N THR A 225 11.04 -8.06 8.85
CA THR A 225 10.51 -8.86 7.73
C THR A 225 11.03 -8.37 6.37
N ILE A 226 11.16 -7.06 6.18
CA ILE A 226 11.78 -6.47 4.99
C ILE A 226 13.25 -6.87 4.93
N ASP A 227 13.99 -6.79 6.03
CA ASP A 227 15.40 -7.19 6.08
C ASP A 227 15.58 -8.67 5.70
N GLU A 228 14.76 -9.55 6.26
CA GLU A 228 14.74 -10.97 5.90
C GLU A 228 14.39 -11.19 4.43
N ALA A 229 13.38 -10.49 3.89
CA ALA A 229 13.01 -10.59 2.48
C ALA A 229 14.09 -10.02 1.54
N LEU A 230 14.88 -9.05 2.00
CA LEU A 230 15.99 -8.48 1.24
C LEU A 230 17.24 -9.34 1.25
N THR A 231 17.40 -10.30 2.17
CA THR A 231 18.57 -11.22 2.15
C THR A 231 18.69 -12.05 0.87
N THR A 232 17.63 -12.12 0.06
CA THR A 232 17.62 -12.80 -1.24
C THR A 232 17.95 -11.88 -2.43
N VAL A 233 18.18 -10.58 -2.18
CA VAL A 233 18.65 -9.57 -3.17
C VAL A 233 20.16 -9.56 -3.23
#